data_AF-A0A410MED7-F1
#
_entry.id   AF-A0A410MED7-F1
#
_cell.length_a   1.000
_cell.length_b   1.000
_cell.length_c   1.000
_cell.angle_alpha   90.00
_cell.angle_beta   90.00
_cell.angle_gamma   90.00
#
_symmetry.space_group_name_H-M   'P 1'
#
loop_
_entity.id
_entity.type
_entity.pdbx_description
1 polymer ?
#
loop_
_entity_poly.entity_id
_entity_poly.type
_entity_poly.pdbx_seq_one_letter_code
_entity_poly.pdbx_strand_id
1 'polypeptide(L)'
;MFIRFFLIMTLGILVTGCENKEDKQYELKTFIEKQKPIGIIDIRDDSQVFNANEEAKTSRETKVKEFISIVENIKLKKIKKDRISEWKKEMNRYSSEGELLDIVIQNKNNKYSTLFLQLTSDGKGMAVNFEDGGSTDVAFKVENGKPETYEEVYDFYKSIYEKKTIEAGS
;
A
#
# COMPACT_ATOMS: atom_id res chain seq x y z
N MET A 1 -18.39 13.22 63.81
CA MET A 1 -17.36 12.36 63.20
C MET A 1 -17.82 11.89 61.81
N PHE A 2 -18.12 12.81 60.89
CA PHE A 2 -18.71 12.47 59.57
C PHE A 2 -18.14 13.24 58.38
N ILE A 3 -17.07 14.04 58.58
CA ILE A 3 -16.54 14.94 57.54
C ILE A 3 -15.31 14.34 56.81
N ARG A 4 -14.83 13.14 57.22
CA ARG A 4 -13.60 12.55 56.66
C ARG A 4 -13.80 11.59 55.49
N PHE A 5 -15.04 11.27 55.09
CA PHE A 5 -15.30 10.25 54.07
C PHE A 5 -15.57 10.78 52.66
N PHE A 6 -15.68 12.09 52.46
CA PHE A 6 -16.06 12.68 51.17
C PHE A 6 -14.91 13.17 50.29
N LEU A 7 -13.66 13.01 50.72
CA LEU A 7 -12.46 13.48 50.01
C LEU A 7 -11.69 12.40 49.24
N ILE A 8 -12.22 11.17 49.15
CA ILE A 8 -11.58 10.04 48.44
C ILE A 8 -12.36 9.68 47.15
N MET A 9 -13.29 10.53 46.70
CA MET A 9 -14.14 10.23 45.53
C MET A 9 -14.00 11.24 44.37
N THR A 10 -12.87 11.92 44.26
CA THR A 10 -12.61 12.89 43.17
C THR A 10 -11.23 12.74 42.51
N LEU A 11 -10.63 11.55 42.61
CA LEU A 11 -9.46 11.16 41.81
C LEU A 11 -9.71 9.82 41.09
N GLY A 12 -10.90 9.67 40.52
CA GLY A 12 -11.21 8.67 39.51
C GLY A 12 -10.71 9.15 38.15
N ILE A 13 -9.38 9.14 38.01
CA ILE A 13 -8.54 9.23 36.83
C ILE A 13 -9.34 9.19 35.51
N LEU A 14 -9.50 10.35 34.88
CA LEU A 14 -9.70 10.46 33.44
C LEU A 14 -8.44 9.88 32.76
N VAL A 15 -8.36 8.55 32.63
CA VAL A 15 -7.50 7.91 31.64
C VAL A 15 -8.21 8.13 30.31
N THR A 16 -8.22 9.37 29.81
CA THR A 16 -8.36 9.58 28.38
C THR A 16 -7.13 8.93 27.77
N GLY A 17 -7.28 7.67 27.34
CA GLY A 17 -6.21 6.92 26.72
C GLY A 17 -5.58 7.80 25.65
N CYS A 18 -4.30 8.11 25.82
CA CYS A 18 -3.46 8.43 24.69
C CYS A 18 -3.44 7.17 23.83
N GLU A 19 -4.44 6.99 22.99
CA GLU A 19 -4.40 6.01 21.92
C GLU A 19 -3.21 6.43 21.07
N ASN A 20 -2.13 5.66 21.23
CA ASN A 20 -0.86 5.96 20.61
C ASN A 20 -1.12 5.92 19.11
N LYS A 21 -1.10 7.10 18.44
CA LYS A 21 -1.43 7.20 17.00
C LYS A 21 -0.56 6.29 16.12
N GLU A 22 0.54 5.75 16.67
CA GLU A 22 1.44 4.79 16.06
C GLU A 22 0.88 3.35 15.97
N ASP A 23 -0.06 2.97 16.85
CA ASP A 23 -0.68 1.63 16.84
C ASP A 23 -1.99 1.57 16.07
N LYS A 24 -2.38 2.70 15.46
CA LYS A 24 -3.55 2.75 14.59
C LYS A 24 -3.33 1.86 13.36
N GLN A 25 -4.21 0.88 13.19
CA GLN A 25 -4.34 0.12 11.96
C GLN A 25 -5.19 0.88 10.96
N TYR A 26 -4.82 0.80 9.69
CA TYR A 26 -5.52 1.39 8.55
C TYR A 26 -5.86 0.28 7.56
N GLU A 27 -6.89 0.49 6.74
CA GLU A 27 -7.20 -0.41 5.63
C GLU A 27 -6.68 0.21 4.32
N LEU A 28 -6.09 -0.61 3.46
CA LEU A 28 -5.59 -0.16 2.15
C LEU A 28 -6.71 0.48 1.32
N LYS A 29 -7.95 -0.04 1.44
CA LYS A 29 -9.14 0.53 0.81
C LYS A 29 -9.30 2.03 1.05
N THR A 30 -9.04 2.51 2.26
CA THR A 30 -9.15 3.95 2.58
C THR A 30 -8.20 4.80 1.74
N PHE A 31 -7.00 4.29 1.43
CA PHE A 31 -6.04 5.00 0.58
C PHE A 31 -6.43 4.92 -0.90
N ILE A 32 -6.92 3.77 -1.36
CA ILE A 32 -7.45 3.59 -2.71
C ILE A 32 -8.61 4.57 -2.97
N GLU A 33 -9.49 4.77 -1.99
CA GLU A 33 -10.63 5.69 -2.10
C GLU A 33 -10.20 7.14 -2.30
N LYS A 34 -9.08 7.57 -1.72
CA LYS A 34 -8.51 8.90 -1.97
C LYS A 34 -8.03 9.08 -3.41
N GLN A 35 -7.71 7.98 -4.10
CA GLN A 35 -7.30 8.01 -5.50
C GLN A 35 -8.49 8.02 -6.47
N LYS A 36 -9.74 8.04 -5.98
CA LYS A 36 -10.91 8.09 -6.84
C LYS A 36 -11.07 9.48 -7.50
N PRO A 37 -11.53 9.54 -8.76
CA PRO A 37 -11.70 8.40 -9.67
C PRO A 37 -10.33 7.84 -10.09
N ILE A 38 -10.17 6.51 -10.05
CA ILE A 38 -8.91 5.86 -10.42
C ILE A 38 -8.72 6.00 -11.92
N GLY A 39 -7.56 6.53 -12.32
CA GLY A 39 -7.18 6.72 -13.71
C GLY A 39 -6.53 5.47 -14.29
N ILE A 40 -5.54 4.94 -13.59
CA ILE A 40 -4.76 3.78 -14.01
C ILE A 40 -4.26 2.97 -12.81
N ILE A 41 -4.18 1.67 -13.01
CA ILE A 41 -3.40 0.73 -12.19
C ILE A 41 -2.26 0.25 -13.09
N ASP A 42 -1.02 0.46 -12.66
CA ASP A 42 0.22 0.00 -13.31
C ASP A 42 0.91 -0.98 -12.35
N ILE A 43 1.13 -2.21 -12.78
CA ILE A 43 1.80 -3.26 -12.00
C ILE A 43 3.08 -3.66 -12.73
N ARG A 44 4.16 -3.82 -11.97
CA ARG A 44 5.45 -4.26 -12.49
C ARG A 44 5.93 -5.44 -11.68
N ASP A 45 6.33 -6.49 -12.41
CA ASP A 45 7.11 -7.58 -11.87
C ASP A 45 8.58 -7.17 -11.88
N ASP A 46 9.15 -6.87 -10.70
CA ASP A 46 10.49 -6.31 -10.55
C ASP A 46 11.59 -7.39 -10.68
N SER A 47 11.36 -8.38 -11.54
CA SER A 47 12.32 -9.44 -11.90
C SER A 47 13.49 -8.91 -12.75
N GLN A 48 14.13 -7.83 -12.29
CA GLN A 48 15.38 -7.18 -12.73
C GLN A 48 15.57 -6.85 -14.22
N VAL A 49 14.69 -7.28 -15.11
CA VAL A 49 14.71 -6.94 -16.52
C VAL A 49 13.67 -5.86 -16.70
N PHE A 50 14.12 -4.60 -16.67
CA PHE A 50 13.31 -3.45 -17.06
C PHE A 50 12.92 -3.62 -18.53
N ASN A 51 11.83 -4.35 -18.78
CA ASN A 51 11.35 -4.61 -20.11
C ASN A 51 10.55 -3.38 -20.50
N ALA A 52 11.17 -2.45 -21.23
CA ALA A 52 10.50 -1.25 -21.72
C ALA A 52 9.25 -1.54 -22.59
N ASN A 53 9.04 -2.82 -22.92
CA ASN A 53 7.94 -3.38 -23.69
C ASN A 53 6.84 -4.04 -22.83
N GLU A 54 6.99 -4.02 -21.51
CA GLU A 54 6.04 -4.56 -20.55
C GLU A 54 5.13 -3.46 -20.02
N GLU A 55 3.83 -3.58 -20.32
CA GLU A 55 2.80 -2.70 -19.78
C GLU A 55 1.66 -3.55 -19.21
N ALA A 56 1.78 -3.96 -17.95
CA ALA A 56 0.63 -4.47 -17.18
C ALA A 56 -0.13 -3.28 -16.58
N LYS A 57 -0.89 -2.60 -17.45
CA LYS A 57 -1.60 -1.36 -17.14
C LYS A 57 -3.08 -1.47 -17.49
N THR A 58 -3.95 -0.96 -16.62
CA THR A 58 -5.38 -0.93 -16.90
C THR A 58 -6.09 0.29 -16.34
N SER A 59 -7.04 0.80 -17.10
CA SER A 59 -8.02 1.81 -16.70
C SER A 59 -9.46 1.29 -16.87
N ARG A 60 -9.63 0.02 -17.25
CA ARG A 60 -10.95 -0.60 -17.47
C ARG A 60 -11.64 -0.78 -16.12
N GLU A 61 -12.85 -0.25 -15.99
CA GLU A 61 -13.58 -0.21 -14.72
C GLU A 61 -13.75 -1.59 -14.07
N THR A 62 -14.03 -2.63 -14.87
CA THR A 62 -14.16 -4.02 -14.37
C THR A 62 -12.86 -4.54 -13.78
N LYS A 63 -11.72 -4.30 -14.45
CA LYS A 63 -10.40 -4.68 -13.96
C LYS A 63 -9.97 -3.88 -12.73
N VAL A 64 -10.34 -2.59 -12.67
CA VAL A 64 -10.11 -1.78 -11.47
C VAL A 64 -10.89 -2.34 -10.28
N LYS A 65 -12.17 -2.70 -10.45
CA LYS A 65 -12.97 -3.31 -9.38
C LYS A 65 -12.41 -4.66 -8.93
N GLU A 66 -12.02 -5.50 -9.88
CA GLU A 66 -11.36 -6.79 -9.63
C GLU A 66 -10.09 -6.60 -8.76
N PHE A 67 -9.18 -5.72 -9.19
CA PHE A 67 -7.99 -5.41 -8.41
C PHE A 67 -8.31 -4.92 -6.99
N ILE A 68 -9.24 -3.98 -6.84
CA ILE A 68 -9.64 -3.46 -5.52
C ILE A 68 -10.15 -4.59 -4.62
N SER A 69 -10.94 -5.53 -5.16
CA SER A 69 -11.48 -6.63 -4.38
C SER A 69 -10.40 -7.58 -3.83
N ILE A 70 -9.28 -7.74 -4.56
CA ILE A 70 -8.12 -8.52 -4.13
C ILE A 70 -7.45 -7.84 -2.93
N VAL A 71 -7.25 -6.52 -3.00
CA VAL A 71 -6.37 -5.81 -2.06
C VAL A 71 -7.11 -5.05 -0.95
N GLU A 72 -8.44 -4.91 -0.99
CA GLU A 72 -9.17 -4.00 -0.09
C GLU A 72 -9.04 -4.35 1.40
N ASN A 73 -8.85 -5.63 1.71
CA ASN A 73 -8.76 -6.15 3.08
C ASN A 73 -7.33 -6.14 3.65
N ILE A 74 -6.37 -5.59 2.91
CA ILE A 74 -5.00 -5.42 3.40
C ILE A 74 -4.99 -4.38 4.52
N LYS A 75 -4.50 -4.79 5.68
CA LYS A 75 -4.29 -3.95 6.86
C LYS A 75 -2.88 -3.38 6.84
N LEU A 76 -2.82 -2.11 7.17
CA LEU A 76 -1.64 -1.27 7.13
C LEU A 76 -1.33 -0.73 8.52
N LYS A 77 -0.06 -0.76 8.90
CA LYS A 77 0.45 -0.08 10.10
C LYS A 77 1.48 0.96 9.70
N LYS A 78 1.38 2.16 10.29
CA LYS A 78 2.34 3.24 10.01
C LYS A 78 3.75 2.82 10.44
N ILE A 79 4.73 3.06 9.58
CA ILE A 79 6.15 2.84 9.86
C ILE A 79 6.74 4.11 10.49
N LYS A 80 7.53 3.96 11.55
CA LYS A 80 8.28 5.07 12.13
C LYS A 80 9.38 5.54 11.16
N LYS A 81 9.61 6.84 11.08
CA LYS A 81 10.51 7.45 10.07
C LYS A 81 11.93 6.87 10.10
N ASP A 82 12.46 6.61 11.29
CA ASP A 82 13.76 5.97 11.53
C ASP A 82 13.84 4.52 11.05
N ARG A 83 12.71 3.80 11.01
CA ARG A 83 12.61 2.41 10.53
C ARG A 83 12.33 2.28 9.03
N ILE A 84 12.03 3.37 8.32
CA ILE A 84 11.75 3.32 6.86
C ILE A 84 12.95 2.78 6.08
N SER A 85 14.17 3.16 6.47
CA SER A 85 15.40 2.72 5.79
C SER A 85 15.62 1.20 5.87
N GLU A 86 15.26 0.59 7.00
CA GLU A 86 15.33 -0.85 7.22
C GLU A 86 14.30 -1.59 6.38
N TRP A 87 13.05 -1.09 6.36
CA TRP A 87 12.00 -1.63 5.49
C TRP A 87 12.38 -1.59 4.01
N LYS A 88 12.97 -0.48 3.55
CA LYS A 88 13.49 -0.39 2.17
C LYS A 88 14.56 -1.42 1.88
N LYS A 89 15.48 -1.69 2.82
CA LYS A 89 16.50 -2.74 2.65
C LYS A 89 15.88 -4.12 2.55
N GLU A 90 14.85 -4.40 3.34
CA GLU A 90 14.11 -5.66 3.27
C GLU A 90 13.43 -5.83 1.91
N MET A 91 12.71 -4.82 1.42
CA MET A 91 12.06 -4.86 0.09
C MET A 91 13.06 -5.02 -1.06
N ASN A 92 14.21 -4.34 -0.99
CA ASN A 92 15.27 -4.46 -1.99
C ASN A 92 15.81 -5.90 -2.12
N ARG A 93 15.78 -6.69 -1.04
CA ARG A 93 16.18 -8.10 -1.09
C ARG A 93 15.22 -8.91 -1.97
N TYR A 94 13.90 -8.74 -1.79
CA TYR A 94 12.89 -9.41 -2.62
C TYR A 94 12.91 -8.94 -4.07
N SER A 95 13.13 -7.64 -4.31
CA SER A 95 13.39 -7.09 -5.65
C SER A 95 14.56 -7.83 -6.32
N SER A 96 15.66 -8.07 -5.59
CA SER A 96 16.80 -8.80 -6.15
C SER A 96 16.56 -10.28 -6.44
N GLU A 97 15.53 -10.86 -5.82
CA GLU A 97 15.12 -12.26 -6.00
C GLU A 97 14.00 -12.40 -7.05
N GLY A 98 13.48 -11.29 -7.61
CA GLY A 98 12.35 -11.30 -8.54
C GLY A 98 11.03 -11.68 -7.86
N GLU A 99 10.91 -11.39 -6.56
CA GLU A 99 9.79 -11.78 -5.72
C GLU A 99 9.01 -10.56 -5.20
N LEU A 100 8.99 -9.48 -5.98
CA LEU A 100 8.40 -8.20 -5.62
C LEU A 100 7.51 -7.66 -6.75
N LEU A 101 6.29 -7.28 -6.39
CA LEU A 101 5.39 -6.52 -7.25
C LEU A 101 5.36 -5.06 -6.82
N ASP A 102 5.63 -4.17 -7.78
CA ASP A 102 5.46 -2.73 -7.65
C ASP A 102 4.13 -2.33 -8.28
N ILE A 103 3.27 -1.70 -7.50
CA ILE A 103 1.90 -1.37 -7.91
C ILE A 103 1.69 0.14 -7.72
N VAL A 104 1.22 0.79 -8.78
CA VAL A 104 0.96 2.22 -8.82
C VAL A 104 -0.52 2.43 -9.15
N ILE A 105 -1.24 3.13 -8.28
CA ILE A 105 -2.64 3.50 -8.47
C ILE A 105 -2.71 5.02 -8.55
N GLN A 106 -3.03 5.56 -9.73
CA GLN A 106 -3.05 7.00 -9.96
C GLN A 106 -4.48 7.55 -10.01
N ASN A 107 -4.67 8.74 -9.45
CA ASN A 107 -5.93 9.48 -9.61
C ASN A 107 -6.06 10.02 -11.04
N LYS A 108 -7.23 9.83 -11.65
CA LYS A 108 -7.55 10.29 -13.02
C LYS A 108 -7.49 11.82 -13.15
N ASN A 109 -7.89 12.54 -12.11
CA ASN A 109 -7.96 14.01 -12.11
C ASN A 109 -6.63 14.65 -11.72
N ASN A 110 -5.77 13.92 -11.00
CA ASN A 110 -4.47 14.41 -10.54
C ASN A 110 -3.44 13.28 -10.58
N LYS A 111 -2.66 13.21 -11.66
CA LYS A 111 -1.59 12.21 -11.84
C LYS A 111 -0.50 12.26 -10.76
N TYR A 112 -0.41 13.35 -10.01
CA TYR A 112 0.54 13.50 -8.90
C TYR A 112 0.00 12.98 -7.58
N SER A 113 -1.31 12.72 -7.51
CA SER A 113 -1.90 11.91 -6.46
C SER A 113 -1.77 10.44 -6.85
N THR A 114 -0.94 9.72 -6.11
CA THR A 114 -0.60 8.32 -6.43
C THR A 114 -0.45 7.53 -5.14
N LEU A 115 -1.05 6.34 -5.13
CA LEU A 115 -0.77 5.33 -4.13
C LEU A 115 0.24 4.34 -4.72
N PHE A 116 1.39 4.21 -4.08
CA PHE A 116 2.40 3.22 -4.39
C PHE A 116 2.30 2.08 -3.37
N LEU A 117 2.26 0.84 -3.84
CA LEU A 117 2.24 -0.36 -3.03
C LEU A 117 3.32 -1.32 -3.55
N GLN A 118 4.15 -1.80 -2.64
CA GLN A 118 5.08 -2.90 -2.87
C GLN A 118 4.54 -4.13 -2.15
N LEU A 119 4.50 -5.27 -2.82
CA LEU A 119 4.02 -6.54 -2.26
C LEU A 119 5.01 -7.66 -2.60
N THR A 120 5.51 -8.35 -1.58
CA THR A 120 6.48 -9.45 -1.71
C THR A 120 5.79 -10.81 -1.78
N SER A 121 6.48 -11.80 -2.32
CA SER A 121 6.03 -13.21 -2.43
C SER A 121 5.53 -13.81 -1.11
N ASP A 122 6.11 -13.40 0.02
CA ASP A 122 5.71 -13.86 1.35
C ASP A 122 4.56 -13.05 1.99
N GLY A 123 3.97 -12.12 1.24
CA GLY A 123 2.85 -11.30 1.67
C GLY A 123 3.22 -10.05 2.48
N LYS A 124 4.50 -9.78 2.73
CA LYS A 124 4.92 -8.48 3.28
C LYS A 124 4.76 -7.39 2.22
N GLY A 125 4.85 -6.15 2.66
CA GLY A 125 4.73 -5.05 1.73
C GLY A 125 4.77 -3.69 2.39
N MET A 126 4.83 -2.67 1.55
CA MET A 126 4.87 -1.27 1.95
C MET A 126 3.96 -0.43 1.06
N ALA A 127 3.17 0.44 1.66
CA ALA A 127 2.34 1.42 0.96
C ALA A 127 2.82 2.85 1.27
N VAL A 128 2.87 3.70 0.24
CA VAL A 128 3.19 5.13 0.34
C VAL A 128 2.19 5.91 -0.49
N ASN A 129 1.55 6.90 0.12
CA ASN A 129 0.64 7.79 -0.57
C ASN A 129 1.36 9.10 -0.92
N PHE A 130 1.31 9.51 -2.18
CA PHE A 130 1.79 10.80 -2.66
C PHE A 130 0.57 11.68 -2.94
N GLU A 131 0.55 12.88 -2.37
CA GLU A 131 -0.50 13.87 -2.57
C GLU A 131 0.14 15.10 -3.22
N ASP A 132 -0.44 15.60 -4.32
CA ASP A 132 0.01 16.79 -5.06
C ASP A 132 1.51 16.80 -5.43
N GLY A 133 2.09 15.62 -5.69
CA GLY A 133 3.50 15.48 -6.10
C GLY A 133 4.50 15.62 -4.96
N GLY A 134 4.02 15.84 -3.74
CA GLY A 134 4.82 15.74 -2.53
C GLY A 134 4.88 14.29 -2.03
N SER A 135 6.06 13.85 -1.58
CA SER A 135 6.15 12.65 -0.75
C SER A 135 5.51 12.95 0.59
N THR A 136 4.48 12.21 0.97
CA THR A 136 4.16 12.15 2.39
C THR A 136 5.32 11.42 3.06
N ASP A 137 5.88 11.97 4.14
CA ASP A 137 6.93 11.35 4.96
C ASP A 137 6.44 10.07 5.69
N VAL A 138 5.35 9.47 5.19
CA VAL A 138 4.56 8.45 5.87
C VAL A 138 4.49 7.22 4.98
N ALA A 139 5.24 6.20 5.37
CA ALA A 139 5.12 4.86 4.83
C ALA A 139 4.30 3.98 5.77
N PHE A 140 3.62 3.00 5.21
CA PHE A 140 2.84 2.00 5.94
C PHE A 140 3.34 0.61 5.56
N LYS A 141 3.39 -0.32 6.51
CA LYS A 141 3.69 -1.73 6.25
C LYS A 141 2.43 -2.56 6.24
N VAL A 142 2.41 -3.61 5.44
CA VAL A 142 1.35 -4.64 5.44
C VAL A 142 1.47 -5.49 6.71
N GLU A 143 0.36 -5.70 7.42
CA GLU A 143 0.32 -6.42 8.70
C GLU A 143 -0.32 -7.82 8.62
N ASN A 144 -1.23 -8.02 7.67
CA ASN A 144 -2.01 -9.27 7.52
C ASN A 144 -1.84 -9.90 6.14
N GLY A 145 -0.82 -9.48 5.39
CA GLY A 145 -0.56 -10.03 4.08
C GLY A 145 -0.08 -11.47 4.19
N LYS A 146 -0.38 -12.23 3.14
CA LYS A 146 -0.07 -13.64 3.02
C LYS A 146 0.40 -13.93 1.59
N PRO A 147 1.13 -15.04 1.36
CA PRO A 147 1.53 -15.44 0.02
C PRO A 147 0.37 -15.50 -0.97
N GLU A 148 -0.82 -15.92 -0.52
CA GLU A 148 -2.01 -16.01 -1.38
C GLU A 148 -2.43 -14.64 -1.94
N THR A 149 -2.26 -13.56 -1.17
CA THR A 149 -2.55 -12.20 -1.68
C THR A 149 -1.56 -11.79 -2.77
N TYR A 150 -0.30 -12.19 -2.65
CA TYR A 150 0.69 -11.96 -3.71
C TYR A 150 0.31 -12.73 -4.97
N GLU A 151 -0.04 -14.01 -4.84
CA GLU A 151 -0.45 -14.86 -5.97
C GLU A 151 -1.66 -14.30 -6.70
N GLU A 152 -2.70 -13.86 -5.98
CA GLU A 152 -3.90 -13.24 -6.57
C GLU A 152 -3.56 -11.95 -7.35
N VAL A 153 -2.69 -11.10 -6.80
CA VAL A 153 -2.24 -9.88 -7.48
C VAL A 153 -1.36 -10.22 -8.68
N TYR A 154 -0.53 -11.26 -8.60
CA TYR A 154 0.31 -11.72 -9.70
C TYR A 154 -0.51 -12.29 -10.86
N ASP A 155 -1.55 -13.06 -10.55
CA ASP A 155 -2.48 -13.57 -11.56
C ASP A 155 -3.29 -12.43 -12.20
N PHE A 156 -3.69 -11.44 -11.41
CA PHE A 156 -4.29 -10.22 -11.95
C PHE A 156 -3.33 -9.49 -12.89
N TYR A 157 -2.05 -9.31 -12.50
CA TYR A 157 -1.00 -8.74 -13.33
C TYR A 157 -0.89 -9.46 -14.68
N LYS A 158 -0.80 -10.79 -14.69
CA LYS A 158 -0.78 -11.58 -15.92
C LYS A 158 -2.02 -11.38 -16.78
N SER A 159 -3.19 -11.19 -16.16
CA SER A 159 -4.46 -10.99 -16.87
C SER A 159 -4.56 -9.66 -17.60
N ILE A 160 -3.77 -8.66 -17.19
CA ILE A 160 -3.72 -7.33 -17.82
C ILE A 160 -2.39 -7.08 -18.54
N TYR A 161 -1.48 -8.04 -18.52
CA TYR A 161 -0.18 -7.95 -19.16
C TYR A 161 -0.33 -7.95 -20.68
N GLU A 162 0.18 -6.90 -21.31
CA GLU A 162 0.31 -6.83 -22.75
C GLU A 162 1.81 -6.72 -23.11
N LYS A 163 2.31 -7.67 -23.90
CA LYS A 163 3.65 -7.60 -24.49
C LYS A 163 3.60 -6.73 -25.73
N LYS A 164 4.25 -5.57 -25.73
CA LYS A 164 4.41 -4.79 -26.96
C LYS A 164 5.52 -5.39 -27.82
N THR A 165 5.17 -5.83 -29.03
CA THR A 165 6.17 -6.13 -30.06
C THR A 165 6.58 -4.80 -30.69
N ILE A 166 7.81 -4.32 -30.46
CA ILE A 166 8.35 -3.22 -31.26
C ILE A 166 8.67 -3.81 -32.63
N GLU A 167 7.84 -3.54 -33.62
CA GLU A 167 8.25 -3.73 -35.02
C GLU A 167 9.40 -2.75 -35.27
N ALA A 168 10.61 -3.29 -35.43
CA ALA A 168 11.76 -2.50 -35.85
C ALA A 168 11.41 -1.93 -37.23
N GLY A 169 11.17 -0.62 -37.28
CA GLY A 169 10.87 0.09 -38.51
C GLY A 169 11.98 -0.17 -39.54
N SER A 170 11.59 -0.84 -40.63
CA SER A 170 12.37 -1.03 -41.85
C SER A 170 12.48 0.24 -42.66
#